data_AF-A0A522U0W1-F1
#
_entry.id   AF-A0A522U0W1-F1
#
_cell.length_a   1.000
_cell.length_b   1.000
_cell.length_c   1.000
_cell.angle_alpha   90.00
_cell.angle_beta   90.00
_cell.angle_gamma   90.00
#
_symmetry.space_group_name_H-M   'P 1'
#
loop_
_entity.id
_entity.type
_entity.pdbx_description
1 polymer ?
#
loop_
_entity_poly.entity_id
_entity_poly.type
_entity_poly.pdbx_seq_one_letter_code
_entity_poly.pdbx_strand_id
1 'polypeptide(L)'
;MAKRTASAKKQARSGVRRALRNRAVRSEVKTKVVKARRTLSEGPVAESDRHALALEAVRALDRAAAKGVLHPNNAARRKARLTRQMAKVAIAPAAAAKGKKAAAAAAKPAAPAAKAASKNKK
;
A
#
# COMPACT_ATOMS: atom_id res chain seq x y z
N MET A 1 2.71 9.78 35.42
CA MET A 1 1.40 9.67 36.14
C MET A 1 0.98 8.21 36.19
N ALA A 2 1.20 7.55 37.33
CA ALA A 2 0.93 6.12 37.49
C ALA A 2 -0.56 5.82 37.29
N LYS A 3 -0.86 4.83 36.44
CA LYS A 3 -2.22 4.31 36.23
C LYS A 3 -2.75 3.78 37.57
N ARG A 4 -3.62 4.56 38.22
CA ARG A 4 -4.06 4.37 39.61
C ARG A 4 -5.05 3.20 39.75
N THR A 5 -5.83 2.90 38.70
CA THR A 5 -6.83 1.81 38.68
C THR A 5 -6.24 0.48 38.20
N ALA A 6 -6.73 -0.64 38.76
CA ALA A 6 -6.26 -2.00 38.43
C ALA A 6 -6.44 -2.33 36.93
N SER A 7 -7.56 -1.89 36.33
CA SER A 7 -7.83 -2.04 34.90
C SER A 7 -6.78 -1.32 34.04
N ALA A 8 -6.40 -0.11 34.41
CA ALA A 8 -5.42 0.68 33.67
C ALA A 8 -4.01 0.07 33.74
N LYS A 9 -3.60 -0.48 34.90
CA LYS A 9 -2.33 -1.25 35.04
C LYS A 9 -2.33 -2.49 34.14
N LYS A 10 -3.43 -3.25 34.09
CA LYS A 10 -3.59 -4.41 33.17
C LYS A 10 -3.44 -3.99 31.70
N GLN A 11 -4.12 -2.90 31.31
CA GLN A 11 -4.04 -2.39 29.95
C GLN A 11 -2.61 -1.97 29.56
N ALA A 12 -1.86 -1.32 30.46
CA ALA A 12 -0.44 -1.01 30.20
C ALA A 12 0.40 -2.27 29.92
N ARG A 13 0.29 -3.31 30.77
CA ARG A 13 1.01 -4.58 30.59
C ARG A 13 0.63 -5.27 29.28
N SER A 14 -0.64 -5.22 28.89
CA SER A 14 -1.11 -5.80 27.62
C SER A 14 -0.64 -4.99 26.39
N GLY A 15 -0.63 -3.66 26.52
CA GLY A 15 -0.19 -2.73 25.47
C GLY A 15 1.28 -2.92 25.11
N VAL A 16 2.15 -3.05 26.12
CA VAL A 16 3.59 -3.32 25.90
C VAL A 16 3.77 -4.65 25.16
N ARG A 17 3.10 -5.72 25.58
CA ARG A 17 3.15 -7.03 24.92
C ARG A 17 2.65 -7.00 23.49
N ARG A 18 1.60 -6.22 23.19
CA ARG A 18 1.10 -6.03 21.83
C ARG A 18 2.05 -5.18 20.99
N ALA A 19 2.64 -4.13 21.58
CA ALA A 19 3.58 -3.24 20.91
C ALA A 19 4.84 -3.98 20.45
N LEU A 20 5.42 -4.84 21.29
CA LEU A 20 6.60 -5.65 20.94
C LEU A 20 6.32 -6.56 19.74
N ARG A 21 5.21 -7.31 19.76
CA ARG A 21 4.79 -8.17 18.64
C ARG A 21 4.52 -7.37 17.37
N ASN A 22 3.80 -6.25 17.48
CA ASN A 22 3.50 -5.38 16.35
C ASN A 22 4.76 -4.75 15.75
N ARG A 23 5.76 -4.42 16.58
CA ARG A 23 7.03 -3.86 16.12
C ARG A 23 7.74 -4.86 15.21
N ALA A 24 7.90 -6.11 15.64
CA ALA A 24 8.54 -7.17 14.85
C ALA A 24 7.83 -7.39 13.51
N VAL A 25 6.51 -7.56 13.52
CA VAL A 25 5.72 -7.76 12.29
C VAL A 25 5.82 -6.54 11.37
N ARG A 26 5.78 -5.32 11.91
CA ARG A 26 5.91 -4.10 11.11
C ARG A 26 7.28 -3.97 10.47
N SER A 27 8.36 -4.30 11.20
CA SER A 27 9.72 -4.28 10.64
C SER A 27 9.88 -5.32 9.53
N GLU A 28 9.43 -6.55 9.75
CA GLU A 28 9.50 -7.62 8.74
C GLU A 28 8.77 -7.22 7.45
N VAL A 29 7.53 -6.75 7.56
CA VAL A 29 6.74 -6.30 6.41
C VAL A 29 7.42 -5.12 5.71
N LYS A 30 7.97 -4.15 6.47
CA LYS A 30 8.70 -3.02 5.88
C LYS A 30 9.91 -3.51 5.09
N THR A 31 10.70 -4.42 5.66
CA THR A 31 11.89 -4.97 5.01
C THR A 31 11.53 -5.69 3.71
N LYS A 32 10.50 -6.55 3.71
CA LYS A 32 10.06 -7.26 2.49
C LYS A 32 9.58 -6.30 1.41
N VAL A 33 8.82 -5.27 1.78
CA VAL A 33 8.34 -4.24 0.84
C VAL A 33 9.51 -3.42 0.28
N VAL A 34 10.49 -3.04 1.10
CA VAL A 34 11.68 -2.30 0.64
C VAL A 34 12.53 -3.18 -0.30
N LYS A 35 12.74 -4.45 0.06
CA LYS A 35 13.46 -5.41 -0.79
C LYS A 35 12.80 -5.54 -2.16
N ALA A 36 11.48 -5.79 -2.20
CA ALA A 36 10.73 -5.89 -3.45
C ALA A 36 10.82 -4.61 -4.30
N ARG A 37 10.76 -3.42 -3.68
CA ARG A 37 10.89 -2.15 -4.41
C ARG A 37 12.27 -1.93 -5.01
N ARG A 38 13.32 -2.25 -4.26
CA ARG A 38 14.72 -2.11 -4.72
C ARG A 38 14.99 -3.04 -5.90
N THR A 39 14.57 -4.30 -5.80
CA THR A 39 14.74 -5.28 -6.87
C THR A 39 13.97 -4.93 -8.14
N LEU A 40 12.82 -4.23 -8.01
CA LEU A 40 12.05 -3.73 -9.14
C LEU A 40 12.66 -2.49 -9.82
N SER A 41 13.55 -1.75 -9.14
CA SER A 41 14.07 -0.47 -9.64
C SER A 41 15.48 -0.56 -10.20
N GLU A 42 16.38 -1.34 -9.59
CA GLU A 42 17.84 -1.16 -9.76
C GLU A 42 18.63 -2.45 -10.06
N GLY A 43 18.01 -3.64 -10.13
CA GLY A 43 18.77 -4.89 -10.12
C GLY A 43 18.79 -5.68 -11.44
N PRO A 44 19.94 -6.22 -11.90
CA PRO A 44 20.02 -7.23 -12.96
C PRO A 44 19.61 -8.61 -12.40
N VAL A 45 18.42 -8.67 -11.81
CA VAL A 45 17.86 -9.88 -11.22
C VAL A 45 16.94 -10.51 -12.26
N ALA A 46 17.00 -11.84 -12.39
CA ALA A 46 16.07 -12.60 -13.21
C ALA A 46 14.62 -12.22 -12.88
N GLU A 47 13.76 -12.10 -13.91
CA GLU A 47 12.37 -11.70 -13.73
C GLU A 47 11.62 -12.62 -12.73
N SER A 48 11.94 -13.92 -12.74
CA SER A 48 11.40 -14.92 -11.82
C SER A 48 11.58 -14.53 -10.35
N ASP A 49 12.77 -14.06 -9.97
CA ASP A 49 13.11 -13.73 -8.59
C ASP A 49 12.46 -12.41 -8.17
N ARG A 50 12.30 -11.46 -9.10
CA ARG A 50 11.56 -10.21 -8.87
C ARG A 50 10.10 -10.51 -8.55
N HIS A 51 9.47 -11.39 -9.34
CA HIS A 51 8.10 -11.83 -9.11
C HIS A 51 7.95 -12.57 -7.79
N ALA A 52 8.86 -13.48 -7.46
CA ALA A 52 8.84 -14.22 -6.19
C ALA A 52 8.91 -13.29 -4.97
N LEU A 53 9.84 -12.32 -4.97
CA LEU A 53 10.00 -11.35 -3.88
C LEU A 53 8.78 -10.43 -3.74
N ALA A 54 8.19 -10.01 -4.86
CA ALA A 54 6.99 -9.21 -4.83
C ALA A 54 5.79 -9.98 -4.27
N LEU A 55 5.61 -11.25 -4.66
CA LEU A 55 4.58 -12.13 -4.11
C LEU A 55 4.77 -12.36 -2.61
N GLU A 56 6.01 -12.53 -2.15
CA GLU A 56 6.31 -12.66 -0.73
C GLU A 56 5.93 -11.39 0.06
N ALA A 57 6.22 -10.20 -0.50
CA ALA A 57 5.83 -8.93 0.10
C ALA A 57 4.30 -8.77 0.17
N VAL A 58 3.57 -9.18 -0.87
CA VAL A 58 2.09 -9.15 -0.89
C VAL A 58 1.53 -10.11 0.17
N ARG A 59 2.02 -11.35 0.24
CA ARG A 59 1.61 -12.33 1.26
C ARG A 59 1.85 -11.80 2.67
N ALA A 60 2.98 -11.14 2.91
CA ALA A 60 3.29 -10.54 4.21
C ALA A 60 2.36 -9.38 4.57
N LEU A 61 1.99 -8.52 3.60
CA LEU A 61 1.03 -7.43 3.80
C LEU A 61 -0.35 -7.96 4.17
N ASP A 62 -0.83 -8.97 3.45
CA ASP A 62 -2.16 -9.55 3.66
C ASP A 62 -2.23 -10.26 5.03
N ARG A 63 -1.17 -11.00 5.42
CA ARG A 63 -1.07 -11.60 6.77
C ARG A 63 -1.04 -10.55 7.88
N ALA A 64 -0.35 -9.42 7.68
CA ALA A 64 -0.29 -8.35 8.67
C ALA A 64 -1.62 -7.59 8.81
N ALA A 65 -2.41 -7.51 7.74
CA ALA A 65 -3.76 -6.98 7.77
C ALA A 65 -4.72 -7.92 8.51
N ALA A 66 -4.67 -9.23 8.23
CA ALA A 66 -5.48 -10.23 8.91
C ALA A 66 -5.21 -10.25 10.43
N LYS A 67 -3.95 -10.07 10.86
CA LYS A 67 -3.57 -9.96 12.28
C LYS A 67 -3.93 -8.61 12.92
N GLY A 68 -4.51 -7.67 12.18
CA GLY A 68 -4.87 -6.33 12.67
C GLY A 68 -3.66 -5.46 13.06
N VAL A 69 -2.47 -5.78 12.54
CA VAL A 69 -1.24 -5.01 12.79
C VAL A 69 -1.17 -3.78 11.88
N LEU A 70 -1.66 -3.94 10.64
CA LEU A 70 -1.85 -2.90 9.64
C LEU A 70 -3.34 -2.77 9.32
N HIS A 71 -3.81 -1.55 9.10
CA HIS A 71 -5.17 -1.32 8.62
C HIS A 71 -5.33 -1.89 7.20
N PRO A 72 -6.49 -2.51 6.85
CA PRO A 72 -6.73 -3.10 5.53
C PRO A 72 -6.47 -2.11 4.39
N ASN A 73 -6.95 -0.87 4.50
CA ASN A 73 -6.68 0.16 3.50
C ASN A 73 -5.19 0.50 3.36
N ASN A 74 -4.39 0.41 4.44
CA ASN A 74 -2.95 0.65 4.33
C ASN A 74 -2.26 -0.52 3.62
N ALA A 75 -2.64 -1.76 3.93
CA ALA A 75 -2.17 -2.93 3.21
C ALA A 75 -2.55 -2.88 1.73
N ALA A 76 -3.82 -2.57 1.41
CA ALA A 76 -4.32 -2.41 0.04
C ALA A 76 -3.57 -1.32 -0.74
N ARG A 77 -3.34 -0.14 -0.15
CA ARG A 77 -2.55 0.93 -0.78
C ARG A 77 -1.09 0.52 -1.04
N ARG A 78 -0.50 -0.32 -0.20
CA ARG A 78 0.88 -0.80 -0.39
C ARG A 78 0.93 -1.88 -1.47
N LYS A 79 -0.04 -2.81 -1.46
CA LYS A 79 -0.24 -3.83 -2.50
C LYS A 79 -0.43 -3.20 -3.87
N ALA A 80 -1.37 -2.24 -4.00
CA ALA A 80 -1.64 -1.54 -5.25
C ALA A 80 -0.42 -0.78 -5.81
N ARG A 81 0.45 -0.23 -4.93
CA ARG A 81 1.68 0.44 -5.37
C ARG A 81 2.72 -0.55 -5.89
N LEU A 82 2.89 -1.70 -5.24
CA LEU A 82 3.81 -2.74 -5.71
C LEU A 82 3.35 -3.31 -7.06
N THR A 83 2.06 -3.62 -7.20
CA THR A 83 1.53 -4.19 -8.46
C THR A 83 1.66 -3.22 -9.62
N ARG A 84 1.41 -1.92 -9.40
CA ARG A 84 1.63 -0.89 -10.43
C ARG A 84 3.09 -0.79 -10.87
N GLN A 85 4.03 -0.91 -9.93
CA GLN A 85 5.46 -0.91 -10.25
C GLN A 85 5.85 -2.14 -11.08
N MET A 86 5.36 -3.33 -10.71
CA MET A 86 5.57 -4.56 -11.49
C MET A 86 5.02 -4.44 -12.91
N ALA A 87 3.80 -3.93 -13.06
CA ALA A 87 3.20 -3.72 -14.38
C ALA A 87 4.02 -2.75 -15.24
N LYS A 88 4.55 -1.68 -14.64
CA LYS A 88 5.40 -0.72 -15.36
C LYS A 88 6.70 -1.37 -15.87
N VAL A 89 7.35 -2.20 -15.07
CA VAL A 89 8.58 -2.92 -15.46
C VAL A 89 8.28 -3.94 -16.56
N ALA A 90 7.18 -4.68 -16.46
CA ALA A 90 6.76 -5.65 -17.48
C ALA A 90 6.41 -5.01 -18.84
N ILE A 91 5.97 -3.75 -18.86
CA ILE A 91 5.61 -3.02 -20.10
C ILE A 91 6.81 -2.25 -20.68
N ALA A 92 7.84 -1.93 -19.88
CA ALA A 92 9.02 -1.18 -20.30
C ALA A 92 9.85 -1.79 -21.45
N PRO A 93 9.91 -3.12 -21.70
CA PRO A 93 10.60 -3.63 -22.90
C PRO A 93 9.85 -3.39 -24.22
N ALA A 94 8.61 -2.89 -24.21
CA ALA A 94 7.79 -2.71 -25.42
C ALA A 94 7.61 -1.24 -25.89
N ALA A 95 8.05 -0.25 -25.10
CA ALA A 95 7.75 1.18 -25.38
C ALA A 95 8.86 1.93 -26.14
N ALA A 96 9.99 1.30 -26.48
CA ALA A 96 11.07 1.93 -27.27
C ALA A 96 10.80 1.92 -28.79
N ALA A 97 9.75 1.24 -29.26
CA ALA A 97 9.38 1.18 -30.68
C ALA A 97 7.94 1.63 -30.89
N LYS A 98 7.70 2.95 -30.90
CA LYS A 98 6.60 3.63 -31.64
C LYS A 98 6.74 5.14 -31.50
N GLY A 99 7.59 5.70 -32.35
CA GLY A 99 7.59 7.12 -32.65
C GLY A 99 6.49 7.46 -33.67
N LYS A 100 5.68 8.47 -33.31
CA LYS A 100 4.97 9.44 -34.16
C LYS A 100 4.05 8.92 -35.28
N LYS A 101 2.74 9.20 -35.19
CA LYS A 101 2.09 10.41 -35.78
C LYS A 101 0.59 10.49 -35.44
N ALA A 102 0.14 11.72 -35.11
CA ALA A 102 -1.18 12.35 -35.29
C ALA A 102 -2.43 11.68 -34.66
N ALA A 103 -3.53 12.35 -34.31
CA ALA A 103 -3.99 13.71 -34.00
C ALA A 103 -5.54 13.59 -33.93
N ALA A 104 -6.23 14.52 -33.27
CA ALA A 104 -7.70 14.69 -33.25
C ALA A 104 -8.49 13.68 -32.36
N ALA A 105 -9.54 14.01 -31.61
CA ALA A 105 -10.29 15.24 -31.39
C ALA A 105 -11.11 15.15 -30.07
N ALA A 106 -11.43 16.33 -29.54
CA ALA A 106 -12.56 16.75 -28.69
C ALA A 106 -13.53 15.73 -28.07
N ALA A 107 -13.83 15.88 -26.76
CA ALA A 107 -15.13 16.38 -26.27
C ALA A 107 -15.24 16.32 -24.73
N LYS A 108 -15.54 17.47 -24.12
CA LYS A 108 -16.19 17.57 -22.79
C LYS A 108 -17.68 17.22 -22.96
N PRO A 109 -18.32 16.67 -21.91
CA PRO A 109 -19.56 17.27 -21.43
C PRO A 109 -19.49 17.43 -19.90
N ALA A 110 -19.56 18.66 -19.37
CA ALA A 110 -20.80 19.35 -19.01
C ALA A 110 -21.63 18.53 -18.01
N ALA A 111 -21.63 19.00 -16.76
CA ALA A 111 -22.48 18.55 -15.66
C ALA A 111 -23.97 18.81 -15.93
N PRO A 112 -24.86 18.24 -15.09
CA PRO A 112 -26.01 18.98 -14.63
C PRO A 112 -26.02 19.14 -13.11
N ALA A 113 -26.02 20.39 -12.65
CA ALA A 113 -26.73 20.82 -11.44
C ALA A 113 -28.25 20.58 -11.67
N ALA A 114 -29.15 20.41 -10.71
CA ALA A 114 -29.21 20.76 -9.30
C ALA A 114 -30.38 19.99 -8.65
N LYS A 115 -30.36 19.83 -7.32
CA LYS A 115 -31.40 20.43 -6.47
C LYS A 115 -30.88 20.58 -5.05
N ALA A 116 -30.84 21.85 -4.65
CA ALA A 116 -30.48 22.32 -3.34
C ALA A 116 -31.61 22.05 -2.33
N ALA A 117 -31.24 21.84 -1.07
CA ALA A 117 -31.99 22.34 0.07
C ALA A 117 -31.02 22.60 1.22
N SER A 118 -30.59 23.86 1.27
CA SER A 118 -30.01 24.53 2.43
C SER A 118 -30.89 24.36 3.66
N LYS A 119 -30.27 24.15 4.83
CA LYS A 119 -30.58 24.90 6.05
C LYS A 119 -29.39 24.80 7.01
N ASN A 120 -28.54 25.82 6.90
CA ASN A 120 -27.57 26.19 7.92
C ASN A 120 -28.33 26.73 9.14
N LYS A 121 -27.97 26.36 10.37
CA LYS A 121 -28.24 27.22 11.54
C LYS A 121 -27.27 26.95 12.69
N LYS A 122 -26.43 27.97 12.90
CA LYS A 122 -25.65 28.35 14.10
C LYS A 122 -24.46 27.49 14.51
#